data_AF-A0A0E9NNY9-F1
#
_entry.id   AF-A0A0E9NNY9-F1
#
_cell.length_a   1.000
_cell.length_b   1.000
_cell.length_c   1.000
_cell.angle_alpha   90.00
_cell.angle_beta   90.00
_cell.angle_gamma   90.00
#
_symmetry.space_group_name_H-M   'P 1'
#
loop_
_entity.id
_entity.type
_entity.pdbx_description
1 polymer ?
#
loop_
_entity_poly.entity_id
_entity_poly.type
_entity_poly.pdbx_seq_one_letter_code
_entity_poly.pdbx_strand_id
1 'polypeptide(L)'
;MIALKGLMTCIDNSGALIVECVNTLKAGRFAGIGDECVVVVKKAKPIPTEVDGTAAYASKIRRGEVRHAVIVRTKKETRREDGRYIRFDDNACIILNNKGEPLGTRITGVVAAELRHKKWAKVLSLAPRFFLFLWSRGIITHSYSMDIAWKEQTEYKANAEISEATRRNRTTPTGTMYSISSLARLSTMRTIRPCTAAFRSIHASVPRRMAEALPNQPSQTKLAEKTMKRFWKTVNVVSVADGYNVNLDSRPLKTPSGARLVVPHNKPHLAYLIAAEWNSLPTASIRQHSLPLTSLVGRYIDYFDPATAKDVTKGRSEAIRDLMRYIDTDTLVIWAESRQERLLELQKEHWTPLIREAEKYLTQHAAANNLLKDTDSVKMSVLEGDAGIIGHRQPPLTKSIGQHYVESLLPWELAAFERTVLHTKSFLLGILMVGRPRAIGVKDCARVATLEVEEQTRVWGEVEDTHDVEKADALRTLGSVAVLLDVQAQAN
;
A
#
# COMPACT_ATOMS: atom_id res chain seq x y z
N MET A 1 29.27 -2.64 -22.23
CA MET A 1 29.54 -3.48 -23.40
C MET A 1 30.38 -4.65 -22.95
N ILE A 2 29.90 -5.86 -23.24
CA ILE A 2 30.50 -7.14 -22.90
C ILE A 2 30.87 -7.83 -24.21
N ALA A 3 32.11 -8.27 -24.31
CA ALA A 3 32.60 -9.06 -25.43
C ALA A 3 32.82 -10.51 -24.99
N LEU A 4 33.20 -11.37 -25.94
CA LEU A 4 33.77 -12.68 -25.64
C LEU A 4 34.90 -12.57 -24.60
N LYS A 5 34.95 -13.52 -23.68
CA LYS A 5 35.85 -13.55 -22.51
C LYS A 5 35.62 -12.41 -21.50
N GLY A 6 34.56 -11.61 -21.67
CA GLY A 6 34.18 -10.57 -20.71
C GLY A 6 33.66 -11.17 -19.41
N LEU A 7 34.20 -10.73 -18.27
CA LEU A 7 33.77 -11.16 -16.94
C LEU A 7 32.62 -10.29 -16.42
N MET A 8 31.67 -10.94 -15.76
CA MET A 8 30.52 -10.30 -15.13
C MET A 8 30.27 -10.90 -13.74
N THR A 9 29.86 -10.05 -12.81
CA THR A 9 29.38 -10.47 -11.50
C THR A 9 27.96 -11.00 -11.66
N CYS A 10 27.70 -12.20 -11.15
CA CYS A 10 26.34 -12.71 -11.07
C CYS A 10 25.68 -12.15 -9.82
N ILE A 11 24.55 -11.45 -9.99
CA ILE A 11 23.87 -10.74 -8.91
C ILE A 11 22.52 -11.36 -8.54
N ASP A 12 22.34 -12.66 -8.76
CA ASP A 12 21.16 -13.39 -8.31
C ASP A 12 21.53 -14.47 -7.27
N ASN A 13 20.52 -15.12 -6.71
CA ASN A 13 20.72 -16.25 -5.80
C ASN A 13 20.79 -17.62 -6.50
N SER A 14 21.16 -17.69 -7.79
CA SER A 14 21.31 -18.96 -8.52
C SER A 14 22.47 -19.82 -7.99
N GLY A 15 23.48 -19.18 -7.38
CA GLY A 15 24.69 -19.82 -6.88
C GLY A 15 25.95 -19.44 -7.66
N ALA A 16 25.82 -18.87 -8.87
CA ALA A 16 26.95 -18.28 -9.58
C ALA A 16 27.42 -16.98 -8.89
N LEU A 17 28.72 -16.69 -8.95
CA LEU A 17 29.32 -15.46 -8.41
C LEU A 17 30.01 -14.67 -9.51
N ILE A 18 30.81 -15.35 -10.34
CA ILE A 18 31.52 -14.74 -11.47
C ILE A 18 31.31 -15.64 -12.68
N VAL A 19 30.92 -15.02 -13.80
CA VAL A 19 30.74 -15.70 -15.07
C VAL A 19 31.54 -15.01 -16.17
N GLU A 20 31.89 -15.79 -17.19
CA GLU A 20 32.60 -15.31 -18.38
C GLU A 20 31.70 -15.48 -19.60
N CYS A 21 31.59 -14.43 -20.41
CA CYS A 21 30.84 -14.46 -21.67
C CYS A 21 31.55 -15.33 -22.71
N VAL A 22 30.84 -16.32 -23.23
CA VAL A 22 31.30 -17.26 -24.26
C VAL A 22 30.61 -17.00 -25.60
N ASN A 23 29.40 -16.45 -25.59
CA ASN A 23 28.71 -16.04 -26.80
C ASN A 23 27.75 -14.88 -26.54
N THR A 24 27.58 -13.97 -27.49
CA THR A 24 26.55 -12.92 -27.47
C THR A 24 25.45 -13.30 -28.44
N LEU A 25 24.20 -13.40 -27.98
CA LEU A 25 23.09 -13.84 -28.84
C LEU A 25 22.56 -12.75 -29.77
N LYS A 26 23.01 -11.51 -29.57
CA LYS A 26 22.75 -10.40 -30.48
C LYS A 26 23.68 -10.45 -31.69
N ALA A 27 23.18 -10.06 -32.86
CA ALA A 27 24.00 -9.80 -34.04
C ALA A 27 25.01 -8.68 -33.74
N GLY A 28 26.27 -9.05 -33.52
CA GLY A 28 27.37 -8.12 -33.25
C GLY A 28 28.44 -8.69 -32.32
N ARG A 29 29.56 -7.97 -32.20
CA ARG A 29 30.71 -8.37 -31.37
C ARG A 29 30.54 -8.07 -29.88
N PHE A 30 29.56 -7.24 -29.52
CA PHE A 30 29.38 -6.73 -28.17
C PHE A 30 27.91 -6.79 -27.74
N ALA A 31 27.67 -7.16 -26.49
CA ALA A 31 26.37 -7.12 -25.84
C ALA A 31 26.29 -5.98 -24.81
N GLY A 32 25.13 -5.34 -24.71
CA GLY A 32 24.84 -4.24 -23.79
C GLY A 32 23.82 -4.63 -22.72
N ILE A 33 23.36 -3.62 -21.97
CA ILE A 33 22.31 -3.79 -20.96
C ILE A 33 21.04 -4.34 -21.62
N GLY A 34 20.45 -5.38 -21.03
CA GLY A 34 19.26 -6.10 -21.48
C GLY A 34 19.47 -7.04 -22.67
N ASP A 35 20.70 -7.21 -23.16
CA ASP A 35 21.01 -8.23 -24.16
C ASP A 35 21.30 -9.58 -23.47
N GLU A 36 20.91 -10.67 -24.13
CA GLU A 36 21.17 -12.04 -23.68
C GLU A 36 22.51 -12.57 -24.20
N CYS A 37 23.19 -13.35 -23.38
CA CYS A 37 24.49 -13.95 -23.68
C CYS A 37 24.60 -15.35 -23.07
N VAL A 38 25.47 -16.17 -23.64
CA VAL A 38 25.85 -17.47 -23.09
C VAL A 38 27.12 -17.27 -22.27
N VAL A 39 27.10 -17.78 -21.04
CA VAL A 39 28.17 -17.61 -20.07
C VAL A 39 28.63 -18.94 -19.49
N VAL A 40 29.90 -19.02 -19.12
CA VAL A 40 30.46 -20.12 -18.33
C VAL A 40 30.75 -19.64 -16.91
N VAL A 41 30.36 -20.44 -15.92
CA VAL A 41 30.50 -20.08 -14.51
C VAL A 41 31.94 -20.29 -14.06
N LYS A 42 32.65 -19.21 -13.76
CA LYS A 42 34.05 -19.27 -13.30
C LYS A 42 34.16 -19.45 -11.81
N LYS A 43 33.23 -18.87 -11.04
CA LYS A 43 33.16 -18.98 -9.59
C LYS A 43 31.71 -19.16 -9.17
N ALA A 44 31.45 -20.14 -8.30
CA ALA A 44 30.13 -20.43 -7.73
C ALA A 44 30.26 -20.58 -6.21
N LYS A 45 29.16 -20.43 -5.48
CA LYS A 45 29.07 -20.76 -4.05
C LYS A 45 29.32 -22.27 -3.85
N PRO A 46 30.01 -22.68 -2.78
CA PRO A 46 30.20 -24.10 -2.47
C PRO A 46 28.84 -24.75 -2.20
N ILE A 47 28.60 -25.91 -2.80
CA ILE A 47 27.43 -26.74 -2.51
C ILE A 47 27.75 -27.50 -1.22
N PRO A 48 26.92 -27.38 -0.16
CA PRO A 48 27.08 -28.22 1.02
C PRO A 48 26.93 -29.69 0.61
N THR A 49 27.97 -30.49 0.85
CA THR A 49 27.86 -31.95 0.83
C THR A 49 26.88 -32.36 1.92
N GLU A 50 25.90 -33.18 1.55
CA GLU A 50 24.82 -33.64 2.42
C GLU A 50 25.36 -34.13 3.77
N VAL A 51 24.94 -33.47 4.85
CA VAL A 51 24.93 -34.03 6.20
C VAL A 51 23.47 -34.05 6.61
N ASP A 52 22.95 -35.26 6.81
CA ASP A 52 21.63 -35.57 7.35
C ASP A 52 20.41 -35.03 6.59
N GLY A 53 20.10 -35.66 5.45
CA GLY A 53 18.74 -36.01 5.00
C GLY A 53 17.68 -34.90 4.85
N THR A 54 18.05 -33.64 5.07
CA THR A 54 17.18 -32.48 5.02
C THR A 54 17.66 -31.62 3.86
N ALA A 55 16.87 -31.62 2.79
CA ALA A 55 17.15 -30.91 1.55
C ALA A 55 17.20 -29.38 1.79
N ALA A 56 18.35 -28.90 2.24
CA ALA A 56 18.63 -27.47 2.39
C ALA A 56 19.05 -26.91 1.03
N TYR A 57 18.24 -25.98 0.49
CA TYR A 57 18.59 -24.96 -0.52
C TYR A 57 19.90 -25.24 -1.31
N ALA A 58 19.91 -26.29 -2.13
CA ALA A 58 21.07 -26.61 -2.94
C ALA A 58 21.31 -25.46 -3.93
N SER A 59 22.52 -24.88 -3.91
CA SER A 59 22.93 -23.91 -4.92
C SER A 59 22.79 -24.55 -6.31
N LYS A 60 22.00 -23.92 -7.18
CA LYS A 60 21.49 -24.52 -8.42
C LYS A 60 22.56 -24.68 -9.52
N ILE A 61 23.74 -24.08 -9.35
CA ILE A 61 24.78 -23.96 -10.37
C ILE A 61 26.15 -24.35 -9.82
N ARG A 62 26.92 -25.11 -10.62
CA ARG A 62 28.32 -25.50 -10.35
C ARG A 62 29.31 -24.66 -11.15
N ARG A 63 30.56 -24.63 -10.68
CA ARG A 63 31.68 -24.07 -11.46
C ARG A 63 31.88 -24.87 -12.76
N GLY A 64 32.12 -24.18 -13.86
CA GLY A 64 32.32 -24.77 -15.19
C GLY A 64 31.05 -24.95 -16.01
N GLU A 65 29.87 -24.76 -15.39
CA GLU A 65 28.59 -24.92 -16.05
C GLU A 65 28.31 -23.79 -17.04
N VAL A 66 27.71 -24.14 -18.18
CA VAL A 66 27.32 -23.19 -19.24
C VAL A 66 25.83 -22.89 -19.12
N ARG A 67 25.49 -21.59 -19.10
CA ARG A 67 24.13 -21.08 -18.93
C ARG A 67 23.88 -19.85 -19.78
N HIS A 68 22.61 -19.57 -20.03
CA HIS A 68 22.17 -18.28 -20.56
C HIS A 68 22.12 -17.24 -19.44
N ALA A 69 22.37 -15.99 -19.78
CA ALA A 69 22.36 -14.87 -18.86
C ALA A 69 21.92 -13.58 -19.54
N VAL A 70 21.24 -12.71 -18.80
CA VAL A 70 20.95 -11.33 -19.24
C VAL A 70 21.84 -10.34 -18.51
N ILE A 71 22.40 -9.40 -19.27
CA ILE A 71 23.24 -8.32 -18.75
C ILE A 71 22.35 -7.26 -18.11
N VAL A 72 22.50 -7.01 -16.81
CA VAL A 72 21.61 -6.10 -16.06
C VAL A 72 22.22 -4.73 -15.80
N ARG A 73 23.56 -4.61 -15.89
CA ARG A 73 24.27 -3.33 -15.88
C ARG A 73 25.69 -3.49 -16.44
N THR A 74 26.26 -2.41 -17.00
CA THR A 74 27.63 -2.44 -17.52
C THR A 74 28.45 -1.21 -17.15
N LYS A 75 29.76 -1.40 -17.05
CA LYS A 75 30.76 -0.37 -16.81
C LYS A 75 30.94 0.60 -17.98
N LYS A 76 30.69 0.14 -19.21
CA LYS A 76 30.68 1.03 -20.38
C LYS A 76 29.39 1.85 -20.35
N GLU A 77 29.53 3.15 -20.59
CA GLU A 77 28.40 4.06 -20.66
C GLU A 77 27.40 3.66 -21.76
N THR A 78 26.11 3.75 -21.44
CA THR A 78 25.01 3.55 -22.38
C THR A 78 24.26 4.87 -22.51
N ARG A 79 24.03 5.31 -23.75
CA ARG A 79 23.28 6.54 -24.05
C ARG A 79 21.79 6.25 -23.95
N ARG A 80 21.05 7.13 -23.28
CA ARG A 80 19.59 7.14 -23.20
C ARG A 80 18.97 7.99 -24.30
N GLU A 81 17.68 7.82 -24.51
CA GLU A 81 16.89 8.59 -25.48
C GLU A 81 16.92 10.09 -25.18
N ASP A 82 16.91 10.48 -23.89
CA ASP A 82 17.07 11.87 -23.42
C ASP A 82 18.49 12.45 -23.62
N GLY A 83 19.40 11.69 -24.22
CA GLY A 83 20.78 12.08 -24.48
C GLY A 83 21.73 11.93 -23.29
N ARG A 84 21.25 11.56 -22.10
CA ARG A 84 22.09 11.31 -20.93
C ARG A 84 22.83 9.98 -21.07
N TYR A 85 23.91 9.82 -20.32
CA TYR A 85 24.69 8.59 -20.27
C TYR A 85 24.60 7.96 -18.89
N ILE A 86 24.30 6.67 -18.83
CA ILE A 86 24.39 5.88 -17.60
C ILE A 86 25.64 5.01 -17.62
N ARG A 87 26.36 4.98 -16.50
CA ARG A 87 27.53 4.15 -16.29
C ARG A 87 27.50 3.57 -14.87
N PHE A 88 27.81 2.29 -14.77
CA PHE A 88 27.97 1.59 -13.50
C PHE A 88 29.46 1.34 -13.20
N ASP A 89 29.77 0.95 -11.97
CA ASP A 89 31.16 0.67 -11.58
C ASP A 89 31.66 -0.69 -12.10
N ASP A 90 30.74 -1.65 -12.25
CA ASP A 90 31.00 -3.02 -12.66
C ASP A 90 30.06 -3.49 -13.80
N ASN A 91 30.35 -4.70 -14.29
CA ASN A 91 29.47 -5.43 -15.20
C ASN A 91 28.75 -6.53 -14.41
N ALA A 92 27.44 -6.60 -14.52
CA ALA A 92 26.66 -7.63 -13.83
C ALA A 92 25.62 -8.27 -14.73
N CYS A 93 25.30 -9.52 -14.41
CA CYS A 93 24.27 -10.31 -15.08
C CYS A 93 23.47 -11.15 -14.08
N ILE A 94 22.37 -11.73 -14.55
CA ILE A 94 21.63 -12.78 -13.85
C ILE A 94 21.55 -14.01 -14.73
N ILE A 95 21.39 -15.19 -14.13
CA ILE A 95 21.34 -16.45 -14.87
C ILE A 95 19.91 -16.77 -15.26
N LEU A 96 19.74 -17.28 -16.46
CA LEU A 96 18.46 -17.72 -17.03
C LEU A 96 18.36 -19.25 -17.06
N ASN A 97 17.12 -19.73 -17.07
CA ASN A 97 16.80 -21.12 -17.37
C ASN A 97 16.64 -21.34 -18.89
N ASN A 98 16.37 -22.57 -19.31
CA ASN A 98 16.19 -22.91 -20.73
C ASN A 98 14.92 -22.30 -21.35
N LYS A 99 14.01 -21.73 -20.55
CA LYS A 99 12.81 -21.00 -21.00
C LYS A 99 13.06 -19.49 -21.15
N GLY A 100 14.27 -19.00 -20.85
CA GLY A 100 14.60 -17.58 -20.89
C GLY A 100 14.16 -16.79 -19.66
N GLU A 101 13.74 -17.45 -18.59
CA GLU A 101 13.33 -16.79 -17.34
C GLU A 101 14.46 -16.80 -16.29
N PRO A 102 14.49 -15.85 -15.34
CA PRO A 102 15.47 -15.85 -14.25
C PRO A 102 15.48 -17.17 -13.46
N LEU A 103 16.67 -17.78 -13.32
CA LEU A 103 16.85 -19.00 -12.53
C LEU A 103 16.86 -18.71 -11.02
N GLY A 104 17.42 -17.55 -10.64
CA GLY A 104 17.37 -17.01 -9.30
C GLY A 104 15.97 -16.47 -8.97
N THR A 105 15.56 -16.63 -7.71
CA THR A 105 14.31 -16.08 -7.17
C THR A 105 14.49 -14.69 -6.55
N ARG A 106 15.73 -14.22 -6.38
CA ARG A 106 16.05 -12.90 -5.83
C ARG A 106 17.28 -12.32 -6.53
N ILE A 107 17.24 -11.01 -6.78
CA ILE A 107 18.36 -10.26 -7.34
C ILE A 107 18.93 -9.36 -6.23
N THR A 108 20.25 -9.33 -6.11
CA THR A 108 20.97 -8.51 -5.14
C THR A 108 21.58 -7.29 -5.80
N GLY A 109 21.23 -6.09 -5.35
CA GLY A 109 21.84 -4.85 -5.84
C GLY A 109 21.06 -4.19 -6.98
N VAL A 110 21.65 -3.13 -7.52
CA VAL A 110 20.99 -2.21 -8.45
C VAL A 110 21.04 -2.73 -9.88
N VAL A 111 19.91 -2.72 -10.57
CA VAL A 111 19.82 -3.00 -12.02
C VAL A 111 19.54 -1.74 -12.84
N ALA A 112 19.82 -1.80 -14.13
CA ALA A 112 19.58 -0.70 -15.04
C ALA A 112 18.10 -0.59 -15.45
N ALA A 113 17.55 0.64 -15.50
CA ALA A 113 16.15 0.88 -15.85
C ALA A 113 15.83 0.51 -17.31
N GLU A 114 16.86 0.49 -18.17
CA GLU A 114 16.81 0.15 -19.59
C GLU A 114 16.28 -1.27 -19.85
N LEU A 115 16.28 -2.14 -18.84
CA LEU A 115 15.67 -3.47 -18.87
C LEU A 115 14.16 -3.42 -19.17
N ARG A 116 13.48 -2.30 -18.84
CA ARG A 116 12.04 -2.10 -19.07
C ARG A 116 11.68 -2.19 -20.55
N HIS A 117 12.48 -1.54 -21.39
CA HIS A 117 12.25 -1.48 -22.84
C HIS A 117 12.70 -2.75 -23.58
N LYS A 118 13.34 -3.70 -22.87
CA LYS A 118 13.93 -4.91 -23.43
C LYS A 118 13.27 -6.20 -22.94
N LYS A 119 11.99 -6.14 -22.57
CA LYS A 119 11.16 -7.31 -22.20
C LYS A 119 11.60 -8.02 -20.92
N TRP A 120 12.40 -7.37 -20.07
CA TRP A 120 12.88 -7.94 -18.81
C TRP A 120 12.08 -7.44 -17.59
N ALA A 121 10.75 -7.40 -17.70
CA ALA A 121 9.86 -6.94 -16.62
C ALA A 121 10.00 -7.79 -15.35
N LYS A 122 10.12 -9.11 -15.50
CA LYS A 122 10.36 -10.05 -14.38
C LYS A 122 11.66 -9.76 -13.63
N VAL A 123 12.70 -9.31 -14.34
CA VAL A 123 13.98 -8.91 -13.73
C VAL A 123 13.82 -7.63 -12.90
N LEU A 124 13.05 -6.66 -13.40
CA LEU A 124 12.76 -5.43 -12.66
C LEU A 124 11.90 -5.69 -11.42
N SER A 125 10.94 -6.62 -11.50
CA SER A 125 10.13 -7.03 -10.35
C SER A 125 10.96 -7.72 -9.25
N LEU A 126 11.96 -8.52 -9.62
CA LEU A 126 12.83 -9.21 -8.65
C LEU A 126 13.96 -8.33 -8.08
N ALA A 127 14.22 -7.17 -8.69
CA ALA A 127 15.31 -6.29 -8.30
C ALA A 127 14.88 -5.32 -7.19
N PRO A 128 15.61 -5.26 -6.07
CA PRO A 128 15.24 -4.41 -4.94
C PRO A 128 15.38 -2.92 -5.23
N ARG A 129 16.25 -2.57 -6.19
CA ARG A 129 16.53 -1.20 -6.64
C ARG A 129 16.87 -1.23 -8.13
N PHE A 130 16.38 -0.26 -8.88
CA PHE A 130 16.83 0.01 -10.25
C PHE A 130 17.14 1.50 -10.40
N PHE A 131 18.17 1.83 -11.19
CA PHE A 131 18.68 3.18 -11.27
C PHE A 131 17.94 3.99 -12.35
N LEU A 132 16.86 4.68 -11.95
CA LEU A 132 16.44 5.89 -12.64
C LEU A 132 17.37 7.02 -12.19
N PHE A 133 18.00 7.71 -13.13
CA PHE A 133 18.71 8.95 -12.79
C PHE A 133 17.68 10.07 -12.72
N LEU A 134 16.97 10.15 -11.61
CA LEU A 134 16.40 11.40 -11.13
C LEU A 134 17.44 11.98 -10.17
N TRP A 135 18.34 12.82 -10.69
CA TRP A 135 19.04 13.73 -9.79
C TRP A 135 19.16 15.13 -10.38
N SER A 136 18.35 16.02 -9.83
CA SER A 136 18.71 17.43 -9.64
C SER A 136 19.68 17.50 -8.45
N ARG A 137 20.98 17.59 -8.75
CA ARG A 137 22.08 18.09 -7.90
C ARG A 137 22.08 17.76 -6.39
N GLY A 138 22.95 16.83 -5.99
CA GLY A 138 23.67 16.83 -4.70
C GLY A 138 22.92 16.31 -3.48
N ILE A 139 23.64 15.64 -2.57
CA ILE A 139 23.21 14.95 -1.32
C ILE A 139 22.90 13.44 -1.42
N ILE A 140 23.89 12.63 -1.04
CA ILE A 140 23.79 11.18 -0.77
C ILE A 140 22.80 10.94 0.39
N THR A 141 21.75 10.12 0.22
CA THR A 141 21.15 9.29 1.30
C THR A 141 20.30 8.12 0.74
N HIS A 142 19.91 7.22 1.65
CA HIS A 142 19.69 5.78 1.52
C HIS A 142 18.47 5.26 0.76
N SER A 143 18.61 3.98 0.39
CA SER A 143 17.65 3.00 -0.15
C SER A 143 16.25 3.01 0.48
N TYR A 144 15.23 2.93 -0.38
CA TYR A 144 13.96 2.27 -0.07
C TYR A 144 13.79 0.99 -0.91
N SER A 145 13.26 -0.05 -0.28
CA SER A 145 12.94 -1.36 -0.84
C SER A 145 11.43 -1.38 -1.11
N MET A 146 11.02 -1.76 -2.33
CA MET A 146 9.61 -2.05 -2.65
C MET A 146 9.47 -3.55 -2.90
N ASP A 147 8.62 -4.21 -2.10
CA ASP A 147 8.19 -5.60 -2.28
C ASP A 147 6.97 -5.62 -3.22
N ILE A 148 7.06 -6.27 -4.38
CA ILE A 148 5.88 -6.56 -5.22
C ILE A 148 6.01 -7.96 -5.83
N ALA A 149 4.92 -8.73 -5.73
CA ALA A 149 4.81 -10.12 -6.11
C ALA A 149 3.89 -10.31 -7.34
N TRP A 150 4.26 -11.29 -8.19
CA TRP A 150 3.45 -12.02 -9.20
C TRP A 150 3.11 -11.27 -10.50
N LYS A 151 2.83 -11.87 -11.68
CA LYS A 151 3.16 -13.13 -12.41
C LYS A 151 2.85 -12.82 -13.89
N GLU A 152 3.59 -13.39 -14.83
CA GLU A 152 3.61 -13.08 -16.28
C GLU A 152 2.35 -13.47 -17.09
N GLN A 153 2.00 -12.66 -18.11
CA GLN A 153 1.87 -13.12 -19.52
C GLN A 153 2.04 -11.99 -20.58
N THR A 154 2.93 -12.28 -21.54
CA THR A 154 3.18 -11.80 -22.95
C THR A 154 2.12 -10.94 -23.67
N GLU A 155 2.36 -9.99 -24.60
CA GLU A 155 3.33 -9.83 -25.72
C GLU A 155 3.11 -8.42 -26.38
N TYR A 156 4.09 -7.51 -26.54
CA TYR A 156 4.99 -7.18 -27.67
C TYR A 156 4.47 -6.49 -28.97
N LYS A 157 5.16 -5.36 -29.30
CA LYS A 157 5.26 -4.53 -30.55
C LYS A 157 4.23 -3.39 -30.69
N ALA A 158 4.58 -2.15 -31.05
CA ALA A 158 5.63 -1.70 -31.98
C ALA A 158 6.12 -0.25 -31.76
N ASN A 159 7.38 -0.02 -32.19
CA ASN A 159 8.06 1.12 -32.85
C ASN A 159 7.69 2.57 -32.45
N ALA A 160 8.61 3.43 -32.00
CA ALA A 160 9.85 3.94 -32.61
C ALA A 160 9.63 4.99 -33.71
N GLU A 161 9.96 6.25 -33.36
CA GLU A 161 10.41 7.42 -34.15
C GLU A 161 10.19 8.63 -33.21
N ILE A 162 11.13 9.51 -32.88
CA ILE A 162 11.79 10.49 -33.75
C ILE A 162 13.09 10.97 -33.07
N SER A 163 14.08 11.18 -33.92
CA SER A 163 15.44 11.68 -33.69
C SER A 163 15.53 13.19 -33.43
N GLU A 164 16.62 13.54 -32.73
CA GLU A 164 17.48 14.71 -32.98
C GLU A 164 16.91 16.13 -32.84
N ALA A 165 17.36 16.83 -31.78
CA ALA A 165 17.88 18.18 -31.93
C ALA A 165 18.83 18.58 -30.77
N THR A 166 19.97 19.14 -31.17
CA THR A 166 20.75 20.17 -30.46
C THR A 166 21.77 19.77 -29.39
N ARG A 167 22.98 19.65 -29.92
CA ARG A 167 24.30 19.73 -29.30
C ARG A 167 24.68 21.21 -29.07
N ARG A 168 25.58 21.46 -28.09
CA ARG A 168 26.30 22.72 -27.71
C ARG A 168 25.60 23.46 -26.55
N ASN A 169 26.24 23.91 -25.47
CA ASN A 169 27.64 24.27 -25.24
C ASN A 169 28.03 24.05 -23.75
N ARG A 170 29.33 23.83 -23.53
CA ARG A 170 30.01 23.80 -22.22
C ARG A 170 30.20 25.22 -21.69
N THR A 171 30.09 25.40 -20.38
CA THR A 171 30.99 26.22 -19.56
C THR A 171 30.90 25.79 -18.09
N THR A 172 32.04 25.44 -17.49
CA THR A 172 32.27 25.35 -16.04
C THR A 172 32.58 26.73 -15.48
N PRO A 173 32.35 26.96 -14.18
CA PRO A 173 33.51 27.32 -13.37
C PRO A 173 33.55 26.71 -11.95
N THR A 174 34.77 26.82 -11.44
CA THR A 174 35.44 26.45 -10.20
C THR A 174 35.01 27.20 -8.93
N GLY A 175 35.40 26.63 -7.77
CA GLY A 175 35.52 27.30 -6.46
C GLY A 175 34.38 26.96 -5.49
N THR A 176 34.55 26.76 -4.18
CA THR A 176 35.69 26.96 -3.28
C THR A 176 35.36 26.25 -1.95
N MET A 177 36.38 25.80 -1.22
CA MET A 177 36.29 25.25 0.14
C MET A 177 35.85 26.30 1.17
N TYR A 178 35.02 25.89 2.14
CA TYR A 178 34.99 26.49 3.47
C TYR A 178 34.95 25.41 4.56
N SER A 179 35.87 25.57 5.50
CA SER A 179 36.00 24.88 6.78
C SER A 179 35.10 25.56 7.82
N ILE A 180 34.39 24.80 8.65
CA ILE A 180 33.99 25.26 10.00
C ILE A 180 34.09 24.10 10.99
N SER A 181 34.81 24.40 12.06
CA SER A 181 35.10 23.63 13.26
C SER A 181 33.95 23.63 14.28
N SER A 182 33.89 22.52 15.05
CA SER A 182 33.56 22.42 16.48
C SER A 182 32.17 22.85 16.97
N LEU A 183 31.47 21.90 17.61
CA LEU A 183 31.19 21.94 19.06
C LEU A 183 30.50 20.64 19.51
N ALA A 184 31.22 19.86 20.30
CA ALA A 184 30.66 18.74 21.05
C ALA A 184 30.12 19.24 22.40
N ARG A 185 28.93 18.79 22.80
CA ARG A 185 28.52 18.73 24.20
C ARG A 185 27.89 17.38 24.50
N LEU A 186 28.48 16.71 25.49
CA LEU A 186 27.95 15.52 26.15
C LEU A 186 26.68 15.88 26.93
N SER A 187 25.73 14.95 26.97
CA SER A 187 24.67 14.93 27.98
C SER A 187 24.58 13.54 28.60
N THR A 188 24.55 13.55 29.93
CA THR A 188 24.70 12.43 30.86
C THR A 188 23.37 11.71 31.06
N MET A 189 23.37 10.38 30.98
CA MET A 189 22.21 9.54 31.34
C MET A 189 22.03 9.46 32.86
N ARG A 190 20.78 9.56 33.32
CA ARG A 190 20.35 9.04 34.63
C ARG A 190 19.13 8.15 34.46
N THR A 191 19.29 6.90 34.87
CA THR A 191 18.26 5.86 34.99
C THR A 191 17.54 5.97 36.34
N ILE A 192 16.21 5.82 36.35
CA ILE A 192 15.40 5.66 37.57
C ILE A 192 14.72 4.29 37.52
N ARG A 193 14.86 3.53 38.61
CA ARG A 193 14.25 2.22 38.86
C ARG A 193 12.78 2.36 39.30
N PRO A 194 11.89 1.41 38.97
CA PRO A 194 10.58 1.33 39.61
C PRO A 194 10.61 0.49 40.89
N CYS A 195 9.89 0.96 41.90
CA CYS A 195 9.70 0.33 43.21
C CYS A 195 8.45 -0.55 43.19
N THR A 196 8.58 -1.75 43.74
CA THR A 196 7.50 -2.74 43.91
C THR A 196 6.62 -2.40 45.11
N ALA A 197 5.30 -2.43 44.95
CA ALA A 197 4.36 -2.50 46.08
C ALA A 197 3.35 -3.63 45.81
N ALA A 198 3.40 -4.64 46.68
CA ALA A 198 2.46 -5.74 46.72
C ALA A 198 1.24 -5.34 47.56
N PHE A 199 0.03 -5.65 47.10
CA PHE A 199 -1.18 -5.67 47.92
C PHE A 199 -1.84 -7.04 47.81
N ARG A 200 -2.05 -7.69 48.95
CA ARG A 200 -2.75 -8.97 49.11
C ARG A 200 -4.25 -8.74 49.36
N SER A 201 -5.05 -9.54 48.66
CA SER A 201 -6.37 -10.16 48.90
C SER A 201 -7.42 -9.48 49.79
N ILE A 202 -8.69 -9.60 49.39
CA ILE A 202 -9.76 -10.29 50.15
C ILE A 202 -10.67 -11.01 49.14
N HIS A 203 -10.94 -12.30 49.37
CA HIS A 203 -11.95 -13.11 48.68
C HIS A 203 -13.30 -12.97 49.39
N ALA A 204 -14.38 -12.81 48.63
CA ALA A 204 -15.74 -13.05 49.11
C ALA A 204 -16.38 -14.12 48.21
N SER A 205 -16.64 -15.29 48.79
CA SER A 205 -17.27 -16.44 48.15
C SER A 205 -18.79 -16.32 48.19
N VAL A 206 -19.45 -16.28 47.04
CA VAL A 206 -20.90 -16.43 46.90
C VAL A 206 -21.16 -17.80 46.24
N PRO A 207 -22.03 -18.67 46.79
CA PRO A 207 -22.28 -19.99 46.22
C PRO A 207 -23.18 -19.89 44.98
N ARG A 208 -22.64 -20.24 43.80
CA ARG A 208 -23.42 -20.43 42.57
C ARG A 208 -24.00 -21.84 42.55
N ARG A 209 -25.33 -21.97 42.48
CA ARG A 209 -25.99 -23.17 41.96
C ARG A 209 -25.41 -23.48 40.57
N MET A 210 -24.82 -24.65 40.40
CA MET A 210 -24.34 -25.12 39.11
C MET A 210 -25.55 -25.50 38.25
N ALA A 211 -25.90 -24.64 37.31
CA ALA A 211 -26.57 -25.11 36.09
C ALA A 211 -25.47 -25.76 35.24
N GLU A 212 -25.60 -27.07 34.98
CA GLU A 212 -24.72 -27.79 34.07
C GLU A 212 -24.80 -27.14 32.67
N ALA A 213 -23.73 -26.45 32.29
CA ALA A 213 -23.58 -25.93 30.94
C ALA A 213 -23.22 -27.09 30.01
N LEU A 214 -24.12 -27.41 29.08
CA LEU A 214 -23.81 -28.27 27.93
C LEU A 214 -22.52 -27.77 27.24
N PRO A 215 -21.65 -28.67 26.74
CA PRO A 215 -20.40 -28.28 26.10
C PRO A 215 -20.67 -27.34 24.92
N ASN A 216 -20.00 -26.19 24.96
CA ASN A 216 -20.17 -25.07 24.05
C ASN A 216 -19.82 -25.51 22.61
N GLN A 217 -20.81 -25.90 21.81
CA GLN A 217 -20.56 -26.23 20.40
C GLN A 217 -19.99 -24.99 19.68
N PRO A 218 -18.90 -25.13 18.91
CA PRO A 218 -18.31 -23.98 18.22
C PRO A 218 -19.34 -23.36 17.27
N SER A 219 -19.42 -22.03 17.28
CA SER A 219 -20.27 -21.30 16.35
C SER A 219 -19.81 -21.56 14.92
N GLN A 220 -20.78 -21.70 14.02
CA GLN A 220 -20.54 -21.92 12.59
C GLN A 220 -19.55 -20.89 12.02
N THR A 221 -19.65 -19.62 12.41
CA THR A 221 -18.69 -18.57 11.99
C THR A 221 -17.24 -18.85 12.40
N LYS A 222 -16.99 -19.43 13.59
CA LYS A 222 -15.64 -19.81 14.03
C LYS A 222 -15.11 -21.01 13.25
N LEU A 223 -16.01 -21.91 12.83
CA LEU A 223 -15.66 -23.01 11.93
C LEU A 223 -15.34 -22.48 10.53
N ALA A 224 -16.07 -21.46 10.04
CA ALA A 224 -15.78 -20.74 8.79
C ALA A 224 -14.39 -20.13 8.83
N GLU A 225 -14.09 -19.40 9.89
CA GLU A 225 -12.81 -18.74 10.11
C GLU A 225 -11.66 -19.76 10.12
N LYS A 226 -11.84 -20.90 10.79
CA LYS A 226 -10.81 -21.93 10.90
C LYS A 226 -10.60 -22.73 9.61
N THR A 227 -11.67 -23.03 8.88
CA THR A 227 -11.62 -23.91 7.69
C THR A 227 -11.53 -23.14 6.37
N MET A 228 -11.89 -21.85 6.39
CA MET A 228 -12.07 -20.98 5.23
C MET A 228 -12.95 -21.60 4.15
N LYS A 229 -13.92 -22.46 4.52
CA LYS A 229 -14.86 -23.14 3.63
C LYS A 229 -16.30 -22.86 4.01
N ARG A 230 -17.18 -22.84 3.00
CA ARG A 230 -18.62 -22.73 3.23
C ARG A 230 -19.14 -24.05 3.81
N PHE A 231 -19.87 -23.99 4.91
CA PHE A 231 -20.54 -25.15 5.52
C PHE A 231 -22.05 -24.95 5.69
N TRP A 232 -22.60 -23.79 5.27
CA TRP A 232 -24.03 -23.48 5.33
C TRP A 232 -24.68 -23.60 3.97
N LYS A 233 -25.97 -23.92 3.96
CA LYS A 233 -26.77 -24.03 2.73
C LYS A 233 -27.54 -22.75 2.45
N THR A 234 -28.19 -22.21 3.48
CA THR A 234 -29.12 -21.09 3.38
C THR A 234 -28.64 -19.89 4.18
N VAL A 235 -29.02 -18.68 3.75
CA VAL A 235 -28.76 -17.44 4.46
C VAL A 235 -30.07 -16.68 4.59
N ASN A 236 -30.47 -16.34 5.82
CA ASN A 236 -31.76 -15.72 6.11
C ASN A 236 -31.57 -14.45 6.96
N VAL A 237 -32.40 -13.44 6.73
CA VAL A 237 -32.47 -12.25 7.59
C VAL A 237 -33.62 -12.42 8.56
N VAL A 238 -33.36 -12.30 9.86
CA VAL A 238 -34.35 -12.46 10.93
C VAL A 238 -34.44 -11.16 11.73
N SER A 239 -35.63 -10.60 11.83
CA SER A 239 -35.89 -9.45 12.70
C SER A 239 -35.84 -9.88 14.17
N VAL A 240 -35.13 -9.11 14.98
CA VAL A 240 -34.96 -9.30 16.43
C VAL A 240 -35.21 -7.98 17.15
N ALA A 241 -35.35 -8.00 18.48
CA ALA A 241 -35.62 -6.79 19.27
C ALA A 241 -34.63 -5.66 18.96
N ASP A 242 -33.34 -5.97 18.85
CA ASP A 242 -32.26 -4.99 18.67
C ASP A 242 -31.98 -4.62 17.20
N GLY A 243 -32.67 -5.22 16.23
CA GLY A 243 -32.42 -4.98 14.80
C GLY A 243 -32.69 -6.20 13.91
N TYR A 244 -31.75 -6.47 13.00
CA TYR A 244 -31.78 -7.61 12.09
C TYR A 244 -30.52 -8.48 12.28
N ASN A 245 -30.73 -9.79 12.42
CA ASN A 245 -29.67 -10.79 12.39
C ASN A 245 -29.58 -11.42 11.00
N VAL A 246 -28.36 -11.63 10.53
CA VAL A 246 -28.09 -12.48 9.37
C VAL A 246 -27.75 -13.88 9.90
N ASN A 247 -28.55 -14.87 9.54
CA ASN A 247 -28.38 -16.25 9.97
C ASN A 247 -27.83 -17.11 8.84
N LEU A 248 -26.82 -17.91 9.15
CA LEU A 248 -26.35 -19.01 8.32
C LEU A 248 -27.10 -20.27 8.76
N ASP A 249 -27.94 -20.81 7.88
CA ASP A 249 -28.99 -21.78 8.20
C ASP A 249 -29.87 -21.29 9.36
N SER A 250 -29.63 -21.78 10.58
CA SER A 250 -30.35 -21.38 11.80
C SER A 250 -29.51 -20.55 12.78
N ARG A 251 -28.21 -20.36 12.52
CA ARG A 251 -27.27 -19.74 13.48
C ARG A 251 -26.95 -18.30 13.10
N PRO A 252 -27.00 -17.34 14.04
CA PRO A 252 -26.67 -15.95 13.75
C PRO A 252 -25.18 -15.78 13.46
N LEU A 253 -24.87 -14.89 12.53
CA LEU A 253 -23.53 -14.47 12.20
C LEU A 253 -22.88 -13.74 13.39
N LYS A 254 -21.59 -13.99 13.59
CA LYS A 254 -20.80 -13.35 14.64
C LYS A 254 -19.64 -12.56 14.05
N THR A 255 -19.21 -11.55 14.78
CA THR A 255 -17.99 -10.81 14.47
C THR A 255 -16.75 -11.64 14.81
N PRO A 256 -15.55 -11.27 14.32
CA PRO A 256 -14.29 -11.93 14.70
C PRO A 256 -14.06 -11.99 16.22
N SER A 257 -14.46 -10.94 16.96
CA SER A 257 -14.38 -10.94 18.43
C SER A 257 -15.42 -11.83 19.12
N GLY A 258 -16.37 -12.38 18.36
CA GLY A 258 -17.40 -13.30 18.81
C GLY A 258 -18.72 -12.64 19.24
N ALA A 259 -18.85 -11.32 19.05
CA ALA A 259 -20.11 -10.60 19.27
C ALA A 259 -21.14 -10.98 18.20
N ARG A 260 -22.44 -10.78 18.47
CA ARG A 260 -23.48 -10.99 17.45
C ARG A 260 -23.43 -9.84 16.44
N LEU A 261 -23.49 -10.16 15.15
CA LEU A 261 -23.62 -9.15 14.11
C LEU A 261 -25.09 -8.76 13.99
N VAL A 262 -25.45 -7.64 14.64
CA VAL A 262 -26.81 -7.07 14.60
C VAL A 262 -26.77 -5.80 13.76
N VAL A 263 -27.64 -5.72 12.76
CA VAL A 263 -27.82 -4.51 11.95
C VAL A 263 -29.00 -3.70 12.50
N PRO A 264 -28.86 -2.38 12.73
CA PRO A 264 -29.94 -1.56 13.28
C PRO A 264 -31.24 -1.54 12.43
N HIS A 265 -32.39 -1.32 13.08
CA HIS A 265 -33.71 -1.31 12.44
C HIS A 265 -33.87 -0.27 11.33
N ASN A 266 -33.15 0.84 11.40
CA ASN A 266 -33.16 1.91 10.38
C ASN A 266 -32.29 1.59 9.14
N LYS A 267 -31.70 0.40 9.06
CA LYS A 267 -30.87 -0.07 7.95
C LYS A 267 -31.21 -1.50 7.49
N PRO A 268 -32.47 -1.83 7.18
CA PRO A 268 -32.84 -3.18 6.76
C PRO A 268 -32.12 -3.59 5.46
N HIS A 269 -31.93 -2.65 4.52
CA HIS A 269 -31.19 -2.89 3.27
C HIS A 269 -29.75 -3.40 3.53
N LEU A 270 -29.07 -2.90 4.55
CA LEU A 270 -27.72 -3.36 4.91
C LEU A 270 -27.73 -4.83 5.37
N ALA A 271 -28.74 -5.25 6.13
CA ALA A 271 -28.88 -6.65 6.55
C ALA A 271 -29.09 -7.60 5.36
N TYR A 272 -29.94 -7.21 4.40
CA TYR A 272 -30.15 -7.99 3.18
C TYR A 272 -28.91 -8.04 2.28
N LEU A 273 -28.16 -6.93 2.18
CA LEU A 273 -26.91 -6.91 1.41
C LEU A 273 -25.82 -7.77 2.05
N ILE A 274 -25.71 -7.78 3.38
CA ILE A 274 -24.82 -8.70 4.10
C ILE A 274 -25.28 -10.15 3.87
N ALA A 275 -26.58 -10.44 3.91
CA ALA A 275 -27.08 -11.78 3.60
C ALA A 275 -26.72 -12.21 2.16
N ALA A 276 -26.85 -11.30 1.19
CA ALA A 276 -26.46 -11.54 -0.20
C ALA A 276 -24.94 -11.80 -0.33
N GLU A 277 -24.12 -11.04 0.40
CA GLU A 277 -22.67 -11.20 0.47
C GLU A 277 -22.31 -12.64 0.89
N TRP A 278 -22.90 -13.14 1.99
CA TRP A 278 -22.67 -14.51 2.48
C TRP A 278 -23.28 -15.60 1.59
N ASN A 279 -24.39 -15.32 0.92
CA ASN A 279 -25.03 -16.26 0.01
C ASN A 279 -24.21 -16.47 -1.28
N SER A 280 -23.52 -15.41 -1.74
CA SER A 280 -22.71 -15.41 -2.96
C SER A 280 -21.37 -16.14 -2.84
N LEU A 281 -20.93 -16.47 -1.62
CA LEU A 281 -19.62 -17.08 -1.38
C LEU A 281 -19.51 -18.49 -1.98
N PRO A 282 -18.38 -18.81 -2.65
CA PRO A 282 -18.18 -20.11 -3.26
C PRO A 282 -17.93 -21.19 -2.20
N THR A 283 -18.32 -22.43 -2.50
CA THR A 283 -18.24 -23.54 -1.55
C THR A 283 -16.81 -23.87 -1.13
N ALA A 284 -15.87 -23.74 -2.07
CA ALA A 284 -14.50 -24.23 -1.92
C ALA A 284 -13.60 -23.36 -1.03
N SER A 285 -13.80 -22.02 -1.01
CA SER A 285 -12.95 -21.10 -0.25
C SER A 285 -13.64 -19.76 0.02
N ILE A 286 -13.74 -19.35 1.28
CA ILE A 286 -14.19 -18.01 1.66
C ILE A 286 -13.03 -17.03 1.48
N ARG A 287 -13.23 -15.98 0.68
CA ARG A 287 -12.24 -14.93 0.45
C ARG A 287 -12.62 -13.68 1.22
N GLN A 288 -11.71 -13.15 2.03
CA GLN A 288 -11.98 -11.99 2.89
C GLN A 288 -12.34 -10.73 2.08
N HIS A 289 -11.73 -10.52 0.92
CA HIS A 289 -12.04 -9.40 0.03
C HIS A 289 -13.46 -9.47 -0.59
N SER A 290 -14.12 -10.62 -0.50
CA SER A 290 -15.52 -10.78 -0.90
C SER A 290 -16.51 -10.42 0.21
N LEU A 291 -16.01 -9.97 1.38
CA LEU A 291 -16.81 -9.59 2.55
C LEU A 291 -16.66 -8.09 2.97
N PRO A 292 -16.70 -7.11 2.04
CA PRO A 292 -16.56 -5.71 2.39
C PRO A 292 -17.61 -5.18 3.39
N LEU A 293 -18.89 -5.55 3.30
CA LEU A 293 -19.92 -5.06 4.23
C LEU A 293 -19.79 -5.72 5.60
N THR A 294 -19.67 -7.04 5.63
CA THR A 294 -19.49 -7.79 6.87
C THR A 294 -18.26 -7.33 7.64
N SER A 295 -17.13 -7.12 6.96
CA SER A 295 -15.92 -6.61 7.60
C SER A 295 -16.10 -5.19 8.15
N LEU A 296 -16.87 -4.33 7.48
CA LEU A 296 -17.12 -2.96 7.94
C LEU A 296 -17.97 -2.95 9.21
N VAL A 297 -19.06 -3.71 9.19
CA VAL A 297 -19.97 -3.83 10.33
C VAL A 297 -19.27 -4.52 11.50
N GLY A 298 -18.47 -5.56 11.23
CA GLY A 298 -17.64 -6.19 12.24
C GLY A 298 -16.63 -5.22 12.87
N ARG A 299 -15.98 -4.36 12.06
CA ARG A 299 -15.08 -3.32 12.57
C ARG A 299 -15.81 -2.31 13.47
N TYR A 300 -16.99 -1.86 13.06
CA TYR A 300 -17.83 -0.99 13.88
C TYR A 300 -18.19 -1.63 15.22
N ILE A 301 -18.74 -2.86 15.22
CA ILE A 301 -19.18 -3.56 16.43
C ILE A 301 -18.00 -3.84 17.35
N ASP A 302 -16.93 -4.46 16.84
CA ASP A 302 -15.86 -4.94 17.71
C ASP A 302 -15.00 -3.82 18.33
N TYR A 303 -14.95 -2.64 17.69
CA TYR A 303 -13.98 -1.60 18.02
C TYR A 303 -14.56 -0.24 18.37
N PHE A 304 -15.74 0.12 17.85
CA PHE A 304 -16.30 1.46 18.02
C PHE A 304 -17.63 1.49 18.75
N ASP A 305 -18.39 0.39 18.76
CA ASP A 305 -19.66 0.30 19.45
C ASP A 305 -19.46 0.25 20.99
N PRO A 306 -20.01 1.23 21.73
CA PRO A 306 -19.92 1.26 23.19
C PRO A 306 -20.48 0.02 23.89
N ALA A 307 -21.45 -0.66 23.28
CA ALA A 307 -22.12 -1.80 23.89
C ALA A 307 -21.31 -3.11 23.81
N THR A 308 -20.39 -3.22 22.84
CA THR A 308 -19.75 -4.50 22.51
C THR A 308 -18.22 -4.44 22.50
N ALA A 309 -17.61 -3.28 22.31
CA ALA A 309 -16.15 -3.18 22.31
C ALA A 309 -15.57 -3.39 23.72
N LYS A 310 -14.48 -4.18 23.81
CA LYS A 310 -13.84 -4.52 25.09
C LYS A 310 -13.28 -3.31 25.84
N ASP A 311 -12.79 -2.32 25.09
CA ASP A 311 -12.26 -1.05 25.59
C ASP A 311 -12.55 0.03 24.54
N VAL A 312 -13.76 0.59 24.63
CA VAL A 312 -14.33 1.54 23.66
C VAL A 312 -13.49 2.80 23.60
N THR A 313 -13.15 3.36 24.75
CA THR A 313 -12.40 4.61 24.86
C THR A 313 -11.03 4.43 24.20
N LYS A 314 -10.32 3.34 24.48
CA LYS A 314 -9.03 3.07 23.86
C LYS A 314 -9.15 2.83 22.36
N GLY A 315 -10.07 1.98 21.91
CA GLY A 315 -10.24 1.65 20.49
C GLY A 315 -10.57 2.87 19.64
N ARG A 316 -11.49 3.71 20.13
CA ARG A 316 -11.86 4.97 19.47
C ARG A 316 -10.71 5.98 19.48
N SER A 317 -10.10 6.23 20.64
CA SER A 317 -9.00 7.22 20.75
C SER A 317 -7.77 6.82 19.93
N GLU A 318 -7.42 5.53 19.86
CA GLU A 318 -6.33 5.03 19.02
C GLU A 318 -6.61 5.25 17.53
N ALA A 319 -7.82 4.92 17.08
CA ALA A 319 -8.23 5.13 15.69
C ALA A 319 -8.20 6.62 15.32
N ILE A 320 -8.76 7.49 16.16
CA ILE A 320 -8.75 8.95 15.94
C ILE A 320 -7.32 9.47 15.85
N ARG A 321 -6.45 9.08 16.79
CA ARG A 321 -5.03 9.48 16.77
C ARG A 321 -4.34 9.07 15.48
N ASP A 322 -4.62 7.87 14.97
CA ASP A 322 -3.99 7.37 13.75
C ASP A 322 -4.58 8.03 12.49
N LEU A 323 -5.88 8.33 12.49
CA LEU A 323 -6.55 9.10 11.42
C LEU A 323 -6.05 10.55 11.35
N MET A 324 -5.81 11.19 12.49
CA MET A 324 -5.28 12.55 12.55
C MET A 324 -3.88 12.70 11.95
N ARG A 325 -3.16 11.59 11.68
CA ARG A 325 -1.89 11.64 10.94
C ARG A 325 -2.09 11.98 9.46
N TYR A 326 -3.24 11.61 8.88
CA TYR A 326 -3.53 11.83 7.47
C TYR A 326 -3.83 13.29 7.14
N ILE A 327 -4.25 14.11 8.11
CA ILE A 327 -4.62 15.51 7.82
C ILE A 327 -3.42 16.34 7.32
N ASP A 328 -2.20 16.04 7.80
CA ASP A 328 -0.96 16.71 7.36
C ASP A 328 -0.49 16.18 6.00
N THR A 329 -0.80 14.93 5.66
CA THR A 329 -0.34 14.23 4.45
C THR A 329 -1.51 13.80 3.58
N ASP A 330 -2.54 14.63 3.50
CA ASP A 330 -3.78 14.30 2.80
C ASP A 330 -3.55 14.27 1.29
N THR A 331 -4.05 13.25 0.60
CA THR A 331 -3.95 13.14 -0.86
C THR A 331 -4.31 14.43 -1.59
N LEU A 332 -5.36 15.15 -1.16
CA LEU A 332 -5.83 16.34 -1.87
C LEU A 332 -4.95 17.59 -1.65
N VAL A 333 -4.09 17.59 -0.62
CA VAL A 333 -3.30 18.78 -0.24
C VAL A 333 -1.82 18.65 -0.59
N ILE A 334 -1.39 17.53 -1.19
CA ILE A 334 -0.02 17.32 -1.65
C ILE A 334 -0.01 17.36 -3.17
N TRP A 335 0.41 18.48 -3.76
CA TRP A 335 0.30 18.72 -5.19
C TRP A 335 1.59 18.36 -5.95
N ALA A 336 1.45 18.11 -7.24
CA ALA A 336 2.53 17.81 -8.15
C ALA A 336 3.49 19.00 -8.34
N GLU A 337 4.70 18.71 -8.79
CA GLU A 337 5.71 19.72 -9.16
C GLU A 337 5.28 20.50 -10.40
N SER A 338 5.72 21.76 -10.55
CA SER A 338 5.35 22.60 -11.70
C SER A 338 5.78 22.02 -13.05
N ARG A 339 6.85 21.21 -13.09
CA ARG A 339 7.27 20.50 -14.30
C ARG A 339 6.30 19.43 -14.78
N GLN A 340 5.34 19.02 -13.96
CA GLN A 340 4.28 18.06 -14.29
C GLN A 340 2.99 18.83 -14.62
N GLU A 341 3.08 19.79 -15.55
CA GLU A 341 2.04 20.79 -15.85
C GLU A 341 0.64 20.21 -15.93
N ARG A 342 0.44 19.17 -16.76
CA ARG A 342 -0.88 18.53 -16.94
C ARG A 342 -1.42 17.88 -15.66
N LEU A 343 -0.58 17.21 -14.87
CA LEU A 343 -1.02 16.60 -13.61
C LEU A 343 -1.44 17.68 -12.62
N LEU A 344 -0.64 18.75 -12.53
CA LEU A 344 -0.93 19.88 -11.65
C LEU A 344 -2.21 20.61 -12.06
N GLU A 345 -2.48 20.75 -13.36
CA GLU A 345 -3.74 21.28 -13.89
C GLU A 345 -4.94 20.43 -13.49
N LEU A 346 -4.86 19.10 -13.67
CA LEU A 346 -5.92 18.18 -13.27
C LEU A 346 -6.16 18.18 -11.76
N GLN A 347 -5.09 18.24 -10.95
CA GLN A 347 -5.20 18.36 -9.50
C GLN A 347 -5.89 19.68 -9.13
N LYS A 348 -5.50 20.81 -9.73
CA LYS A 348 -6.16 22.10 -9.51
C LYS A 348 -7.64 22.05 -9.88
N GLU A 349 -7.97 21.46 -11.02
CA GLU A 349 -9.35 21.34 -11.53
C GLU A 349 -10.22 20.48 -10.60
N HIS A 350 -9.72 19.30 -10.20
CA HIS A 350 -10.54 18.32 -9.49
C HIS A 350 -10.43 18.40 -7.97
N TRP A 351 -9.28 18.77 -7.41
CA TRP A 351 -9.06 18.78 -5.95
C TRP A 351 -9.46 20.11 -5.31
N THR A 352 -9.21 21.25 -5.96
CA THR A 352 -9.54 22.58 -5.38
C THR A 352 -11.02 22.71 -4.98
N PRO A 353 -12.01 22.29 -5.79
CA PRO A 353 -13.42 22.37 -5.39
C PRO A 353 -13.72 21.53 -4.15
N LEU A 354 -13.10 20.34 -4.04
CA LEU A 354 -13.31 19.42 -2.92
C LEU A 354 -12.65 19.91 -1.63
N ILE A 355 -11.45 20.50 -1.72
CA ILE A 355 -10.80 21.15 -0.59
C ILE A 355 -11.71 22.27 -0.05
N ARG A 356 -12.24 23.13 -0.93
CA ARG A 356 -13.15 24.21 -0.52
C ARG A 356 -14.43 23.69 0.11
N GLU A 357 -15.01 22.62 -0.41
CA GLU A 357 -16.22 22.04 0.20
C GLU A 357 -15.90 21.42 1.57
N ALA A 358 -14.73 20.80 1.74
CA ALA A 358 -14.31 20.27 3.04
C ALA A 358 -14.02 21.38 4.06
N GLU A 359 -13.36 22.48 3.64
CA GLU A 359 -13.17 23.68 4.45
C GLU A 359 -14.49 24.27 4.94
N LYS A 360 -15.46 24.41 4.01
CA LYS A 360 -16.80 24.89 4.31
C LYS A 360 -17.50 23.98 5.32
N TYR A 361 -17.42 22.66 5.11
CA TYR A 361 -18.01 21.68 6.01
C TYR A 361 -17.41 21.78 7.43
N LEU A 362 -16.08 21.81 7.54
CA LEU A 362 -15.41 21.96 8.84
C LEU A 362 -15.72 23.30 9.51
N THR A 363 -15.84 24.37 8.73
CA THR A 363 -16.23 25.70 9.24
C THR A 363 -17.65 25.67 9.79
N GLN A 364 -18.60 25.05 9.09
CA GLN A 364 -19.97 24.88 9.57
C GLN A 364 -20.04 24.03 10.83
N HIS A 365 -19.29 22.92 10.88
CA HIS A 365 -19.18 22.08 12.07
C HIS A 365 -18.64 22.86 13.26
N ALA A 366 -17.58 23.63 13.05
CA ALA A 366 -16.96 24.42 14.11
C ALA A 366 -17.85 25.56 14.60
N ALA A 367 -18.58 26.24 13.69
CA ALA A 367 -19.57 27.25 14.06
C ALA A 367 -20.72 26.66 14.89
N ALA A 368 -21.26 25.51 14.47
CA ALA A 368 -22.34 24.82 15.20
C ALA A 368 -21.93 24.36 16.62
N ASN A 369 -20.63 24.16 16.85
CA ASN A 369 -20.07 23.74 18.13
C ASN A 369 -19.34 24.88 18.88
N ASN A 370 -19.48 26.14 18.43
CA ASN A 370 -18.83 27.32 19.04
C ASN A 370 -17.29 27.19 19.19
N LEU A 371 -16.63 26.57 18.20
CA LEU A 371 -15.17 26.34 18.19
C LEU A 371 -14.39 27.40 17.41
N LEU A 372 -15.09 28.27 16.67
CA LEU A 372 -14.52 29.38 15.92
C LEU A 372 -15.03 30.70 16.48
N LYS A 373 -14.22 31.75 16.32
CA LYS A 373 -14.70 33.13 16.46
C LYS A 373 -15.50 33.50 15.21
N ASP A 374 -16.44 34.43 15.32
CA ASP A 374 -17.38 34.80 14.25
C ASP A 374 -16.73 35.20 12.92
N THR A 375 -15.46 35.60 12.92
CA THR A 375 -14.70 36.02 11.73
C THR A 375 -13.84 34.92 11.11
N ASP A 376 -13.65 33.79 11.80
CA ASP A 376 -12.65 32.79 11.41
C ASP A 376 -13.27 31.72 10.51
N SER A 377 -12.46 31.19 9.59
CA SER A 377 -12.84 30.05 8.74
C SER A 377 -11.74 29.01 8.72
N VAL A 378 -12.13 27.74 8.56
CA VAL A 378 -11.17 26.65 8.44
C VAL A 378 -10.52 26.72 7.07
N LYS A 379 -9.20 26.72 7.05
CA LYS A 379 -8.39 26.70 5.82
C LYS A 379 -7.39 25.57 5.84
N MET A 380 -7.28 24.90 4.70
CA MET A 380 -6.30 23.86 4.46
C MET A 380 -5.04 24.51 3.87
N SER A 381 -3.88 24.16 4.43
CA SER A 381 -2.60 24.38 3.79
C SER A 381 -2.40 23.33 2.70
N VAL A 382 -1.91 23.77 1.54
CA VAL A 382 -1.53 22.92 0.41
C VAL A 382 -0.02 22.94 0.28
N LEU A 383 0.59 21.77 0.11
CA LEU A 383 1.99 21.60 -0.23
C LEU A 383 2.14 21.54 -1.75
N GLU A 384 2.73 22.58 -2.33
CA GLU A 384 3.16 22.55 -3.73
C GLU A 384 4.38 21.64 -3.88
N GLY A 385 4.40 20.78 -4.91
CA GLY A 385 5.45 19.78 -5.08
C GLY A 385 6.86 20.38 -5.21
N ASP A 386 6.96 21.62 -5.70
CA ASP A 386 8.24 22.34 -5.84
C ASP A 386 8.89 22.68 -4.49
N ALA A 387 8.11 22.72 -3.40
CA ALA A 387 8.62 22.92 -2.04
C ALA A 387 9.23 21.65 -1.44
N GLY A 388 9.14 20.51 -2.14
CA GLY A 388 9.57 19.21 -1.67
C GLY A 388 8.52 18.49 -0.82
N ILE A 389 8.88 17.32 -0.27
CA ILE A 389 7.95 16.38 0.37
C ILE A 389 8.04 16.33 1.90
N ILE A 390 8.85 17.20 2.52
CA ILE A 390 9.17 17.12 3.96
C ILE A 390 8.50 18.28 4.70
N GLY A 391 7.83 17.97 5.81
CA GLY A 391 7.50 18.95 6.84
C GLY A 391 6.18 19.70 6.64
N HIS A 392 5.32 19.28 5.72
CA HIS A 392 3.99 19.86 5.60
C HIS A 392 3.16 19.60 6.85
N ARG A 393 2.52 20.67 7.37
CA ARG A 393 1.62 20.61 8.53
C ARG A 393 0.44 21.52 8.33
N GLN A 394 -0.72 21.05 8.77
CA GLN A 394 -1.92 21.88 8.81
C GLN A 394 -1.88 22.88 9.97
N PRO A 395 -2.55 24.04 9.85
CA PRO A 395 -2.69 25.00 10.95
C PRO A 395 -3.24 24.33 12.21
N PRO A 396 -2.75 24.68 13.42
CA PRO A 396 -3.21 24.06 14.66
C PRO A 396 -4.73 24.12 14.87
N LEU A 397 -5.35 25.24 14.48
CA LEU A 397 -6.81 25.43 14.52
C LEU A 397 -7.54 24.43 13.61
N THR A 398 -7.07 24.26 12.37
CA THR A 398 -7.62 23.29 11.42
C THR A 398 -7.51 21.87 11.97
N LYS A 399 -6.40 21.54 12.63
CA LYS A 399 -6.20 20.22 13.25
C LYS A 399 -7.09 20.00 14.46
N SER A 400 -7.26 21.00 15.33
CA SER A 400 -8.14 20.87 16.50
C SER A 400 -9.61 20.74 16.09
N ILE A 401 -10.04 21.47 15.06
CA ILE A 401 -11.39 21.35 14.50
C ILE A 401 -11.58 20.00 13.82
N GLY A 402 -10.60 19.55 13.02
CA GLY A 402 -10.63 18.23 12.39
C GLY A 402 -10.71 17.10 13.42
N GLN A 403 -9.96 17.20 14.52
CA GLN A 403 -10.02 16.25 15.62
C GLN A 403 -11.41 16.25 16.28
N HIS A 404 -11.93 17.42 16.62
CA HIS A 404 -13.27 17.53 17.21
C HIS A 404 -14.36 16.98 16.28
N TYR A 405 -14.23 17.18 14.96
CA TYR A 405 -15.12 16.58 13.97
C TYR A 405 -15.12 15.05 14.06
N VAL A 406 -13.95 14.41 14.01
CA VAL A 406 -13.89 12.94 14.07
C VAL A 406 -14.36 12.42 15.43
N GLU A 407 -14.06 13.13 16.51
CA GLU A 407 -14.54 12.82 17.86
C GLU A 407 -16.07 12.91 17.99
N SER A 408 -16.74 13.72 17.17
CA SER A 408 -18.19 13.85 17.15
C SER A 408 -18.93 12.76 16.35
N LEU A 409 -18.21 11.97 15.53
CA LEU A 409 -18.82 10.98 14.64
C LEU A 409 -19.45 9.80 15.42
N LEU A 410 -20.63 9.34 14.99
CA LEU A 410 -21.22 8.12 15.53
C LEU A 410 -20.31 6.90 15.27
N PRO A 411 -20.41 5.80 16.04
CA PRO A 411 -19.54 4.63 15.89
C PRO A 411 -19.46 4.06 14.46
N TRP A 412 -20.59 3.97 13.75
CA TRP A 412 -20.61 3.50 12.36
C TRP A 412 -20.09 4.55 11.37
N GLU A 413 -20.26 5.85 11.67
CA GLU A 413 -19.71 6.95 10.88
C GLU A 413 -18.20 6.99 11.01
N LEU A 414 -17.66 6.73 12.19
CA LEU A 414 -16.23 6.59 12.42
C LEU A 414 -15.66 5.38 11.67
N ALA A 415 -16.36 4.23 11.64
CA ALA A 415 -15.93 3.08 10.85
C ALA A 415 -15.89 3.38 9.34
N ALA A 416 -16.91 4.08 8.85
CA ALA A 416 -16.99 4.55 7.47
C ALA A 416 -15.89 5.56 7.14
N PHE A 417 -15.65 6.52 8.04
CA PHE A 417 -14.59 7.52 7.94
C PHE A 417 -13.22 6.83 7.90
N GLU A 418 -12.93 5.97 8.88
CA GLU A 418 -11.68 5.21 8.98
C GLU A 418 -11.39 4.46 7.68
N ARG A 419 -12.38 3.72 7.18
CA ARG A 419 -12.22 2.97 5.93
C ARG A 419 -11.95 3.86 4.72
N THR A 420 -12.66 4.99 4.61
CA THR A 420 -12.46 5.94 3.52
C THR A 420 -11.04 6.49 3.56
N VAL A 421 -10.61 7.02 4.70
CA VAL A 421 -9.27 7.61 4.86
C VAL A 421 -8.17 6.58 4.62
N LEU A 422 -8.30 5.35 5.16
CA LEU A 422 -7.29 4.33 4.97
C LEU A 422 -7.16 3.88 3.53
N HIS A 423 -8.25 3.88 2.76
CA HIS A 423 -8.25 3.47 1.37
C HIS A 423 -7.77 4.60 0.44
N THR A 424 -8.31 5.81 0.59
CA THR A 424 -7.98 6.95 -0.28
C THR A 424 -6.73 7.71 0.14
N LYS A 425 -6.22 7.44 1.35
CA LYS A 425 -5.18 8.21 2.03
C LYS A 425 -5.53 9.69 2.25
N SER A 426 -6.83 10.01 2.20
CA SER A 426 -7.34 11.38 2.35
C SER A 426 -8.35 11.49 3.48
N PHE A 427 -7.99 12.28 4.49
CA PHE A 427 -8.86 12.75 5.56
C PHE A 427 -10.02 13.59 5.04
N LEU A 428 -9.77 14.48 4.06
CA LEU A 428 -10.75 15.35 3.43
C LEU A 428 -11.81 14.54 2.66
N LEU A 429 -11.40 13.54 1.88
CA LEU A 429 -12.37 12.63 1.23
C LEU A 429 -13.20 11.87 2.27
N GLY A 430 -12.61 11.54 3.43
CA GLY A 430 -13.35 11.01 4.59
C GLY A 430 -14.47 11.95 5.04
N ILE A 431 -14.17 13.25 5.19
CA ILE A 431 -15.16 14.28 5.58
C ILE A 431 -16.26 14.36 4.53
N LEU A 432 -15.90 14.42 3.24
CA LEU A 432 -16.87 14.61 2.15
C LEU A 432 -17.78 13.39 1.92
N MET A 433 -17.28 12.19 2.22
CA MET A 433 -18.06 10.94 2.13
C MET A 433 -19.03 10.74 3.31
N VAL A 434 -18.61 11.11 4.52
CA VAL A 434 -19.39 10.91 5.77
C VAL A 434 -20.28 12.11 6.09
N GLY A 435 -19.86 13.31 5.70
CA GLY A 435 -20.58 14.55 5.94
C GLY A 435 -21.99 14.54 5.38
N ARG A 436 -22.87 15.33 6.00
CA ARG A 436 -24.28 15.45 5.59
C ARG A 436 -24.60 16.91 5.20
N PRO A 437 -25.09 17.16 3.97
CA PRO A 437 -25.28 16.22 2.88
C PRO A 437 -23.95 15.68 2.34
N ARG A 438 -23.96 14.47 1.77
CA ARG A 438 -22.76 13.87 1.18
C ARG A 438 -22.34 14.71 -0.02
N ALA A 439 -21.09 15.18 -0.01
CA ALA A 439 -20.58 16.09 -1.03
C ALA A 439 -19.98 15.36 -2.24
N ILE A 440 -19.67 14.07 -2.13
CA ILE A 440 -19.02 13.29 -3.19
C ILE A 440 -19.60 11.88 -3.35
N GLY A 441 -19.75 11.42 -4.59
CA GLY A 441 -20.16 10.06 -4.92
C GLY A 441 -19.01 9.06 -4.86
N VAL A 442 -19.32 7.76 -4.81
CA VAL A 442 -18.32 6.68 -4.72
C VAL A 442 -17.33 6.71 -5.90
N LYS A 443 -17.83 6.84 -7.13
CA LYS A 443 -17.01 6.84 -8.34
C LYS A 443 -16.09 8.06 -8.41
N ASP A 444 -16.61 9.23 -8.09
CA ASP A 444 -15.84 10.47 -8.09
C ASP A 444 -14.79 10.45 -6.97
N CYS A 445 -15.13 9.93 -5.79
CA CYS A 445 -14.20 9.76 -4.68
C CYS A 445 -13.04 8.83 -5.05
N ALA A 446 -13.33 7.68 -5.68
CA ALA A 446 -12.30 6.76 -6.17
C ALA A 446 -11.39 7.44 -7.20
N ARG A 447 -11.98 8.03 -8.25
CA ARG A 447 -11.25 8.70 -9.34
C ARG A 447 -10.31 9.79 -8.81
N VAL A 448 -10.83 10.65 -7.93
CA VAL A 448 -10.07 11.76 -7.37
C VAL A 448 -8.91 11.27 -6.51
N ALA A 449 -9.11 10.21 -5.71
CA ALA A 449 -8.06 9.60 -4.90
C ALA A 449 -6.96 8.95 -5.75
N THR A 450 -7.30 8.44 -6.93
CA THR A 450 -6.37 7.77 -7.84
C THR A 450 -5.93 8.63 -9.03
N LEU A 451 -6.19 9.95 -9.00
CA LEU A 451 -5.95 10.85 -10.13
C LEU A 451 -4.50 10.78 -10.66
N GLU A 452 -3.53 10.70 -9.75
CA GLU A 452 -2.13 10.55 -10.13
C GLU A 452 -1.85 9.22 -10.82
N VAL A 453 -2.44 8.13 -10.33
CA VAL A 453 -2.31 6.78 -10.91
C VAL A 453 -2.94 6.74 -12.30
N GLU A 454 -4.07 7.40 -12.50
CA GLU A 454 -4.72 7.52 -13.81
C GLU A 454 -3.84 8.26 -14.81
N GLU A 455 -3.24 9.38 -14.41
CA GLU A 455 -2.34 10.14 -15.29
C GLU A 455 -1.04 9.37 -15.58
N GLN A 456 -0.48 8.67 -14.60
CA GLN A 456 0.67 7.78 -14.80
C GLN A 456 0.35 6.64 -15.76
N THR A 457 -0.81 6.01 -15.59
CA THR A 457 -1.32 4.94 -16.47
C THR A 457 -1.52 5.44 -17.90
N ARG A 458 -2.03 6.67 -18.05
CA ARG A 458 -2.19 7.31 -19.37
C ARG A 458 -0.84 7.49 -20.08
N VAL A 459 0.20 7.87 -19.34
CA VAL A 459 1.54 8.15 -19.90
C VAL A 459 2.35 6.86 -20.12
N TRP A 460 2.30 5.90 -19.19
CA TRP A 460 3.18 4.73 -19.16
C TRP A 460 2.48 3.42 -19.51
N GLY A 461 1.18 3.44 -19.75
CA GLY A 461 0.36 2.25 -19.96
C GLY A 461 -0.15 1.66 -18.65
N GLU A 462 -1.25 0.91 -18.75
CA GLU A 462 -1.83 0.19 -17.63
C GLU A 462 -1.07 -1.11 -17.36
N VAL A 463 -0.89 -1.43 -16.08
CA VAL A 463 -0.39 -2.74 -15.65
C VAL A 463 -1.60 -3.58 -15.29
N GLU A 464 -1.90 -4.54 -16.15
CA GLU A 464 -2.98 -5.52 -15.96
C GLU A 464 -2.76 -6.32 -14.66
N ASP A 465 -3.85 -6.76 -14.04
CA ASP A 465 -3.89 -7.40 -12.71
C ASP A 465 -3.38 -6.54 -11.54
N THR A 466 -3.08 -5.27 -11.77
CA THR A 466 -2.67 -4.30 -10.73
C THR A 466 -3.63 -3.12 -10.71
N HIS A 467 -3.61 -2.26 -11.75
CA HIS A 467 -4.37 -1.01 -11.74
C HIS A 467 -5.89 -1.26 -11.86
N ASP A 468 -6.30 -2.26 -12.63
CA ASP A 468 -7.68 -2.69 -12.78
C ASP A 468 -8.25 -3.29 -11.48
N VAL A 469 -7.45 -4.12 -10.81
CA VAL A 469 -7.78 -4.70 -9.51
C VAL A 469 -7.90 -3.61 -8.45
N GLU A 470 -6.98 -2.65 -8.42
CA GLU A 470 -7.03 -1.51 -7.49
C GLU A 470 -8.26 -0.63 -7.74
N LYS A 471 -8.60 -0.32 -9.00
CA LYS A 471 -9.83 0.41 -9.36
C LYS A 471 -11.08 -0.31 -8.86
N ALA A 472 -11.16 -1.63 -9.08
CA ALA A 472 -12.28 -2.43 -8.62
C ALA A 472 -12.35 -2.53 -7.09
N ASP A 473 -11.21 -2.67 -6.42
CA ASP A 473 -11.13 -2.67 -4.96
C ASP A 473 -11.56 -1.33 -4.35
N ALA A 474 -11.19 -0.22 -4.99
CA ALA A 474 -11.58 1.12 -4.56
C ALA A 474 -13.09 1.33 -4.62
N LEU A 475 -13.72 0.97 -5.74
CA LEU A 475 -15.16 1.06 -5.90
C LEU A 475 -15.89 0.13 -4.93
N ARG A 476 -15.39 -1.09 -4.71
CA ARG A 476 -15.95 -2.04 -3.74
C ARG A 476 -15.87 -1.49 -2.31
N THR A 477 -14.70 -0.99 -1.91
CA THR A 477 -14.42 -0.52 -0.56
C THR A 477 -15.23 0.74 -0.26
N LEU A 478 -15.19 1.75 -1.13
CA LEU A 478 -15.95 2.98 -0.98
C LEU A 478 -17.46 2.77 -1.17
N GLY A 479 -17.86 1.82 -2.01
CA GLY A 479 -19.25 1.37 -2.14
C GLY A 479 -19.79 0.82 -0.83
N SER A 480 -19.00 0.01 -0.12
CA SER A 480 -19.39 -0.52 1.21
C SER A 480 -19.61 0.59 2.24
N VAL A 481 -18.79 1.65 2.18
CA VAL A 481 -18.94 2.83 3.02
C VAL A 481 -20.24 3.57 2.70
N ALA A 482 -20.51 3.80 1.41
CA ALA A 482 -21.72 4.50 0.99
C ALA A 482 -22.99 3.78 1.44
N VAL A 483 -23.02 2.44 1.34
CA VAL A 483 -24.12 1.59 1.80
C VAL A 483 -24.29 1.64 3.32
N LEU A 484 -23.21 1.57 4.11
CA LEU A 484 -23.33 1.66 5.58
C LEU A 484 -23.92 3.01 6.02
N LEU A 485 -23.47 4.08 5.38
CA LEU A 485 -23.89 5.44 5.68
C LEU A 485 -25.32 5.73 5.22
N ASP A 486 -25.86 4.98 4.26
CA ASP A 486 -27.21 5.18 3.77
C ASP A 486 -28.22 4.90 4.90
N VAL A 487 -29.05 5.88 5.23
CA VAL A 487 -30.08 5.77 6.27
C VAL A 487 -31.40 5.80 5.53
N GLN A 488 -32.23 4.76 5.69
CA GLN A 488 -33.63 4.92 5.34
C GLN A 488 -34.25 5.86 6.36
N ALA A 489 -34.73 7.02 5.91
CA ALA A 489 -35.67 7.80 6.70
C ALA A 489 -36.76 6.83 7.13
N GLN A 490 -36.97 6.70 8.45
CA GLN A 490 -38.18 6.05 8.91
C GLN A 490 -39.33 6.86 8.30
N ALA A 491 -40.12 6.22 7.45
CA ALA A 491 -41.39 6.75 7.03
C ALA A 491 -42.22 6.89 8.31
N ASN A 492 -42.23 8.10 8.88
CA ASN A 492 -43.19 8.51 9.89
C ASN A 492 -44.50 8.81 9.19
#